data_AF-A0A261DAC7-F1
#
_entry.id   AF-A0A261DAC7-F1
#
_cell.length_a   1.000
_cell.length_b   1.000
_cell.length_c   1.000
_cell.angle_alpha   90.00
_cell.angle_beta   90.00
_cell.angle_gamma   90.00
#
_symmetry.space_group_name_H-M   'P 1'
#
loop_
_entity.id
_entity.type
_entity.pdbx_description
1 polymer ?
#
loop_
_entity_poly.entity_id
_entity_poly.type
_entity_poly.pdbx_seq_one_letter_code
_entity_poly.pdbx_strand_id
1 'polypeptide(L)'
;MAQKKLKDIQERINKFKTNSHQRRPKPNPEKQIDAFVISLDLVSSVMLGLIAGFALDKLFNSKPFCVIIFLLIGTFVGFRIIWQKLNNKK
;
A
#
# COMPACT_ATOMS: atom_id res chain seq x y z
N MET A 1 26.61 41.68 2.09
CA MET A 1 25.17 41.54 1.74
C MET A 1 24.82 40.18 1.11
N ALA A 2 25.63 39.63 0.20
CA ALA A 2 25.34 38.35 -0.47
C ALA A 2 25.14 37.15 0.48
N GLN A 3 25.97 37.02 1.51
CA GLN A 3 25.89 35.96 2.54
C GLN A 3 24.52 35.90 3.25
N LYS A 4 23.87 37.06 3.43
CA LYS A 4 22.55 37.15 4.10
C LYS A 4 21.42 36.61 3.23
N LYS A 5 21.51 36.84 1.91
CA LYS A 5 20.55 36.31 0.93
C LYS A 5 20.66 34.79 0.78
N LEU A 6 21.88 34.26 0.84
CA LEU A 6 22.11 32.81 0.80
C LEU A 6 21.53 32.10 2.03
N LYS A 7 21.70 32.69 3.22
CA LYS A 7 21.09 32.17 4.45
C LYS A 7 19.56 32.18 4.40
N ASP A 8 18.96 33.25 3.90
CA ASP A 8 17.50 33.38 3.75
C ASP A 8 16.90 32.32 2.80
N ILE A 9 17.57 32.08 1.67
CA ILE A 9 17.15 31.05 0.71
C ILE A 9 17.29 29.65 1.32
N GLN A 10 18.39 29.36 2.02
CA GLN A 10 18.61 28.08 2.67
C GLN A 10 17.57 27.81 3.77
N GLU A 11 17.20 28.84 4.53
CA GLU A 11 16.17 28.76 5.57
C GLU A 11 14.80 28.45 5.00
N ARG A 12 14.44 29.09 3.88
CA ARG A 12 13.21 28.79 3.14
C ARG A 12 13.22 27.37 2.59
N ILE A 13 14.31 26.91 1.99
CA ILE A 13 14.44 25.53 1.49
C ILE A 13 14.29 24.52 2.63
N ASN A 14 14.94 24.77 3.79
CA ASN A 14 14.83 23.89 4.95
C ASN A 14 13.40 23.86 5.51
N LYS A 15 12.70 24.99 5.56
CA LYS A 15 11.29 25.07 5.99
C LYS A 15 10.35 24.24 5.12
N PHE A 16 10.63 24.15 3.82
CA PHE A 16 9.88 23.28 2.90
C PHE A 16 10.33 21.82 2.96
N LYS A 17 11.64 21.55 3.11
CA LYS A 17 12.21 20.20 3.22
C LYS A 17 11.72 19.47 4.49
N THR A 18 11.56 20.16 5.60
CA THR A 18 11.03 19.58 6.84
C THR A 18 9.54 19.26 6.73
N ASN A 19 8.78 20.06 5.98
CA ASN A 19 7.34 19.91 5.78
C ASN A 19 7.00 18.86 4.69
N SER A 20 7.93 18.60 3.77
CA SER A 20 7.73 17.66 2.64
C SER A 20 8.16 16.22 2.94
N HIS A 21 8.98 15.97 3.97
CA HIS A 21 9.35 14.61 4.37
C HIS A 21 8.37 13.92 5.33
N GLN A 22 7.29 14.59 5.72
CA GLN A 22 6.27 14.03 6.60
C GLN A 22 4.90 13.94 5.92
N ARG A 23 4.85 13.41 4.70
CA ARG A 23 3.66 12.68 4.23
C ARG A 23 3.63 11.25 4.78
N ARG A 24 3.83 11.12 6.10
CA ARG A 24 3.20 10.01 6.80
C ARG A 24 1.82 10.54 7.18
N PRO A 25 0.73 9.84 6.84
CA PRO A 25 -0.58 10.25 7.34
C PRO A 25 -0.45 10.36 8.86
N LYS A 26 -0.61 11.58 9.40
CA LYS A 26 -0.73 11.79 10.84
C LYS A 26 -1.87 10.86 11.29
N PRO A 27 -1.62 9.87 12.17
CA PRO A 27 -2.71 9.11 12.73
C PRO A 27 -3.53 10.07 13.59
N ASN A 28 -4.64 10.54 13.03
CA ASN A 28 -5.67 11.27 13.74
C ASN A 28 -6.15 10.39 14.91
N PRO A 29 -6.50 10.94 16.08
CA PRO A 29 -6.66 10.18 17.32
C PRO A 29 -7.90 9.27 17.36
N GLU A 30 -8.62 9.11 16.25
CA GLU A 30 -9.63 8.06 16.08
C GLU A 30 -9.34 7.31 14.77
N LYS A 31 -8.44 6.33 14.84
CA LYS A 31 -8.17 5.36 13.77
C LYS A 31 -9.39 4.44 13.64
N GLN A 32 -10.52 4.97 13.16
CA GLN A 32 -11.69 4.17 12.81
C GLN A 32 -11.29 3.27 11.65
N ILE A 33 -11.34 1.96 11.89
CA ILE A 33 -11.07 0.98 10.85
C ILE A 33 -12.34 0.87 10.03
N ASP A 34 -12.27 1.33 8.80
CA ASP A 34 -13.41 1.28 7.88
C ASP A 34 -13.54 -0.14 7.29
N ALA A 35 -14.65 -0.81 7.58
CA ALA A 35 -14.88 -2.19 7.17
C ALA A 35 -14.95 -2.32 5.64
N PHE A 36 -15.43 -1.28 4.93
CA PHE A 36 -15.44 -1.24 3.48
C PHE A 36 -14.02 -1.26 2.89
N VAL A 37 -13.08 -0.57 3.53
CA VAL A 37 -11.68 -0.54 3.07
C VAL A 37 -11.02 -1.90 3.29
N ILE A 38 -11.31 -2.58 4.40
CA ILE A 38 -10.84 -3.97 4.61
C ILE A 38 -11.39 -4.89 3.52
N SER A 39 -12.69 -4.77 3.20
CA SER A 39 -13.32 -5.55 2.15
C SER A 39 -12.69 -5.28 0.79
N LEU A 40 -12.41 -4.00 0.46
CA LEU A 40 -11.73 -3.62 -0.77
C LEU A 40 -10.29 -4.16 -0.84
N ASP A 41 -9.53 -4.10 0.26
CA ASP A 41 -8.18 -4.65 0.35
C ASP A 41 -8.18 -6.18 0.07
N LEU A 42 -9.17 -6.90 0.62
CA LEU A 42 -9.36 -8.33 0.39
C LEU A 42 -9.76 -8.63 -1.06
N VAL A 43 -10.81 -7.96 -1.56
CA VAL A 43 -11.36 -8.17 -2.91
C VAL A 43 -10.32 -7.81 -3.98
N SER A 44 -9.58 -6.72 -3.81
CA SER A 44 -8.51 -6.31 -4.74
C SER A 44 -7.42 -7.37 -4.84
N SER A 45 -6.99 -7.93 -3.71
CA SER A 45 -5.96 -8.97 -3.66
C SER A 45 -6.41 -10.26 -4.35
N VAL A 46 -7.66 -10.69 -4.12
CA VAL A 46 -8.25 -11.87 -4.77
C VAL A 46 -8.41 -11.64 -6.28
N MET A 47 -8.88 -10.45 -6.69
CA MET A 47 -8.96 -10.07 -8.11
C MET A 47 -7.60 -10.12 -8.79
N LEU A 48 -6.56 -9.58 -8.16
CA LEU A 48 -5.20 -9.62 -8.68
C LEU A 48 -4.71 -11.07 -8.85
N GLY A 49 -5.03 -11.93 -7.87
CA GLY A 49 -4.72 -13.36 -7.91
C GLY A 49 -5.42 -14.10 -9.04
N LEU A 50 -6.69 -13.81 -9.28
CA LEU A 50 -7.48 -14.38 -10.39
C LEU A 50 -6.97 -13.92 -11.76
N ILE A 51 -6.72 -12.62 -11.92
CA ILE A 51 -6.21 -12.07 -13.18
C ILE A 51 -4.84 -12.65 -13.51
N ALA A 52 -3.92 -12.65 -12.53
CA ALA A 52 -2.59 -13.22 -12.70
C ALA A 52 -2.65 -14.74 -12.92
N GLY A 53 -3.48 -15.45 -12.15
CA GLY A 53 -3.68 -16.89 -12.28
C GLY A 53 -4.23 -17.28 -13.65
N PHE A 54 -5.22 -16.53 -14.18
CA PHE A 54 -5.80 -16.78 -15.50
C PHE A 54 -4.83 -16.46 -16.63
N ALA A 55 -4.05 -15.38 -16.48
CA ALA A 55 -2.98 -15.06 -17.42
C ALA A 55 -1.92 -16.17 -17.47
N LEU A 56 -1.53 -16.72 -16.31
CA LEU A 56 -0.62 -17.86 -16.19
C LEU A 56 -1.21 -19.14 -16.79
N ASP A 57 -2.51 -19.40 -16.59
CA ASP A 57 -3.21 -20.56 -17.16
C ASP A 57 -3.11 -20.56 -18.69
N LYS A 58 -3.34 -19.39 -19.31
CA LYS A 58 -3.18 -19.20 -20.76
C LYS A 58 -1.74 -19.38 -21.24
N LEU A 59 -0.75 -18.89 -20.48
CA LEU A 59 0.66 -18.99 -20.85
C LEU A 59 1.19 -20.42 -20.78
N PHE A 60 0.75 -21.19 -19.78
CA PHE A 60 1.23 -22.55 -19.54
C PHE A 60 0.40 -23.64 -20.23
N ASN A 61 -0.67 -23.28 -20.96
CA ASN A 61 -1.69 -24.22 -21.47
C ASN A 61 -2.15 -25.23 -20.41
N SER A 62 -1.99 -24.84 -19.14
CA SER A 62 -2.22 -25.70 -18.01
C SER A 62 -3.72 -25.71 -17.76
N LYS A 63 -4.22 -26.87 -17.32
CA LYS A 63 -5.55 -26.98 -16.72
C LYS A 63 -5.64 -25.93 -15.57
N PRO A 64 -6.86 -25.51 -15.13
CA PRO A 64 -7.13 -24.39 -14.20
C PRO A 64 -6.50 -24.51 -12.79
N PHE A 65 -5.53 -25.40 -12.62
CA PHE A 65 -4.65 -25.59 -11.49
C PHE A 65 -3.86 -24.34 -11.13
N CYS A 66 -3.30 -23.61 -12.11
CA CYS A 66 -2.54 -22.38 -11.84
C CYS A 66 -3.41 -21.32 -11.17
N VAL A 67 -4.63 -21.13 -11.67
CA VAL A 67 -5.63 -20.21 -11.09
C VAL A 67 -5.94 -20.57 -9.63
N ILE A 68 -6.13 -21.86 -9.34
CA ILE A 68 -6.47 -22.34 -7.98
C ILE A 68 -5.36 -21.99 -6.99
N ILE A 69 -4.11 -22.23 -7.35
CA ILE A 69 -2.96 -21.96 -6.47
C ILE A 69 -2.79 -20.45 -6.28
N PHE A 70 -2.93 -19.67 -7.35
CA PHE A 70 -2.85 -18.20 -7.29
C PHE A 70 -3.99 -17.56 -6.50
N LEU A 71 -5.17 -18.17 -6.49
CA LEU A 71 -6.29 -17.75 -5.66
C LEU A 71 -6.00 -17.95 -4.16
N LEU A 72 -5.37 -19.06 -3.79
CA LEU A 72 -4.92 -19.29 -2.40
C LEU A 72 -3.87 -18.25 -1.98
N ILE A 73 -2.90 -17.98 -2.85
CA ILE A 73 -1.86 -16.98 -2.61
C ILE A 73 -2.47 -15.58 -2.50
N GLY A 74 -3.37 -15.20 -3.41
CA GLY A 74 -4.06 -13.91 -3.39
C GLY A 74 -4.89 -13.69 -2.12
N THR A 75 -5.56 -14.74 -1.66
CA THR A 75 -6.29 -14.72 -0.38
C THR A 75 -5.35 -14.54 0.80
N PHE A 76 -4.21 -15.26 0.82
CA PHE A 76 -3.21 -15.14 1.88
C PHE A 76 -2.58 -13.74 1.94
N VAL A 77 -2.32 -13.12 0.78
CA VAL A 77 -1.84 -11.73 0.67
C VAL A 77 -2.87 -10.76 1.25
N GLY A 78 -4.15 -10.89 0.85
CA GLY A 78 -5.23 -10.06 1.39
C GLY A 78 -5.33 -10.17 2.91
N PHE A 79 -5.27 -11.39 3.44
CA PHE A 79 -5.29 -11.62 4.89
C PHE A 79 -4.07 -11.03 5.59
N ARG A 80 -2.87 -11.14 5.00
CA ARG A 80 -1.63 -10.57 5.53
C ARG A 80 -1.70 -9.04 5.61
N ILE A 81 -2.25 -8.38 4.59
CA ILE A 81 -2.43 -6.92 4.56
C ILE A 81 -3.34 -6.48 5.72
N ILE A 82 -4.47 -7.17 5.90
CA ILE A 82 -5.41 -6.89 6.98
C ILE A 82 -4.74 -7.11 8.34
N TRP A 83 -4.06 -8.25 8.53
CA TRP A 83 -3.35 -8.56 9.76
C TRP A 83 -2.31 -7.52 10.11
N GLN A 84 -1.53 -7.07 9.13
CA GLN A 84 -0.57 -5.99 9.31
C GLN A 84 -1.27 -4.68 9.69
N LYS A 85 -2.37 -4.32 9.03
CA LYS A 85 -3.12 -3.07 9.30
C LYS A 85 -3.72 -3.06 10.71
N LEU A 86 -4.16 -4.23 11.19
CA LEU A 86 -4.66 -4.44 12.55
C LEU A 86 -3.53 -4.43 13.59
N ASN A 87 -2.41 -5.12 13.34
CA ASN A 87 -1.32 -5.26 14.30
C ASN A 87 -0.39 -4.03 14.36
N ASN A 88 -0.32 -3.25 13.27
CA ASN A 88 0.41 -1.97 13.20
C ASN A 88 -0.40 -0.80 13.83
N LYS A 89 -1.36 -1.14 14.71
CA LYS A 89 -2.06 -0.24 15.63
C LYS A 89 -1.31 -0.02 16.96
N LYS A 90 -0.11 -0.58 17.15
CA LYS A 90 0.78 -0.17 18.25
C LYS A 90 1.43 1.18 17.98
#